data_AF-A0A7K4B166-F1
#
_entry.id   AF-A0A7K4B166-F1
#
_cell.length_a   1.000
_cell.length_b   1.000
_cell.length_c   1.000
_cell.angle_alpha   90.00
_cell.angle_beta   90.00
_cell.angle_gamma   90.00
#
_symmetry.space_group_name_H-M   'P 1'
#
loop_
_entity.id
_entity.type
_entity.pdbx_description
1 polymer ?
#
loop_
_entity_poly.entity_id
_entity_poly.type
_entity_poly.pdbx_seq_one_letter_code
_entity_poly.pdbx_strand_id
1 'polypeptide(L)'
;MNINAVDEVLYIVNNCIREESGLVSLRYIENYILEYPGLFPFFSKFNQRDRRNLISRIMNARYEIWNDSRRTKIRNRVWDLRKKKGLK
;
A
#
# COMPACT_ATOMS: atom_id res chain seq x y z
N MET A 1 12.25 -4.43 9.41
CA MET A 1 11.48 -4.12 8.17
C MET A 1 12.51 -3.91 7.07
N ASN A 2 12.35 -4.51 5.88
CA ASN A 2 13.35 -4.38 4.80
C ASN A 2 13.26 -2.98 4.16
N ILE A 3 14.39 -2.27 4.04
CA ILE A 3 14.43 -0.87 3.55
C ILE A 3 13.94 -0.77 2.09
N ASN A 4 14.37 -1.68 1.21
CA ASN A 4 13.96 -1.70 -0.20
C ASN A 4 12.45 -1.92 -0.35
N ALA A 5 11.87 -2.78 0.51
CA ALA A 5 10.43 -3.01 0.53
C ALA A 5 9.65 -1.75 0.92
N VAL A 6 10.15 -1.01 1.91
CA VAL A 6 9.54 0.23 2.37
C VAL A 6 9.62 1.30 1.29
N ASP A 7 10.79 1.47 0.68
CA ASP A 7 11.02 2.48 -0.35
C ASP A 7 10.16 2.24 -1.59
N GLU A 8 10.04 0.99 -2.07
CA GLU A 8 9.17 0.66 -3.21
C GLU A 8 7.69 0.99 -2.91
N VAL A 9 7.16 0.62 -1.74
CA VAL A 9 5.77 0.95 -1.38
C VAL A 9 5.57 2.45 -1.28
N LEU A 10 6.48 3.17 -0.62
CA LEU A 10 6.36 4.62 -0.47
C LEU A 10 6.51 5.35 -1.80
N TYR A 11 7.36 4.86 -2.69
CA TYR A 11 7.47 5.40 -4.04
C TYR A 11 6.14 5.30 -4.78
N ILE A 12 5.49 4.12 -4.77
CA ILE A 12 4.18 3.93 -5.40
C ILE A 12 3.16 4.90 -4.80
N VAL A 13 3.06 4.92 -3.47
CA VAL A 13 2.05 5.70 -2.75
C VAL A 13 2.22 7.21 -2.92
N ASN A 14 3.46 7.72 -2.97
CA ASN A 14 3.71 9.15 -3.05
C ASN A 14 3.80 9.68 -4.49
N ASN A 15 4.20 8.84 -5.46
CA ASN A 15 4.52 9.30 -6.81
C ASN A 15 3.63 8.69 -7.90
N CYS A 16 3.21 7.43 -7.74
CA CYS A 16 2.42 6.74 -8.75
C CYS A 16 0.91 6.92 -8.53
N ILE A 17 0.48 7.00 -7.27
CA ILE A 17 -0.94 7.08 -6.92
C ILE A 17 -1.35 8.54 -6.75
N ARG A 18 -1.94 9.11 -7.81
CA ARG A 18 -2.67 10.39 -7.74
C ARG A 18 -4.15 10.14 -7.47
N GLU A 19 -4.49 9.62 -6.29
CA GLU A 19 -5.90 9.52 -5.89
C GLU A 19 -6.36 10.86 -5.28
N GLU A 20 -7.27 11.56 -5.96
CA GLU A 20 -7.91 12.80 -5.45
C GLU A 20 -8.63 12.55 -4.10
N SER A 21 -9.06 11.31 -3.87
CA SER A 21 -9.71 10.86 -2.64
C SER A 21 -8.78 10.84 -1.42
N GLY A 22 -7.45 10.78 -1.65
CA GLY A 22 -6.44 10.49 -0.63
C GLY A 22 -6.48 9.04 -0.10
N LEU A 23 -7.21 8.13 -0.74
CA LEU A 23 -7.28 6.72 -0.35
C LEU A 23 -6.37 5.86 -1.24
N VAL A 24 -6.01 4.68 -0.75
CA VAL A 24 -5.32 3.68 -1.59
C VAL A 24 -5.71 2.29 -1.17
N SER A 25 -6.03 1.42 -2.15
CA SER A 25 -6.27 0.01 -1.89
C SER A 25 -5.01 -0.85 -2.09
N LEU A 26 -4.92 -1.95 -1.32
CA LEU A 26 -3.88 -2.96 -1.49
C LEU A 26 -3.76 -3.47 -2.93
N ARG A 27 -4.91 -3.68 -3.58
CA ARG A 27 -4.97 -4.16 -4.97
C ARG A 27 -4.35 -3.15 -5.93
N TYR A 28 -4.56 -1.86 -5.69
CA TYR A 28 -4.02 -0.81 -6.53
C TYR A 28 -2.49 -0.76 -6.46
N ILE A 29 -1.93 -0.82 -5.24
CA ILE A 29 -0.46 -0.91 -5.05
C ILE A 29 0.10 -2.17 -5.73
N GLU A 30 -0.55 -3.31 -5.54
CA GLU A 30 -0.12 -4.56 -6.17
C GLU A 30 -0.15 -4.50 -7.70
N ASN A 31 -1.18 -3.89 -8.30
CA ASN A 31 -1.27 -3.78 -9.74
C ASN A 31 -0.09 -2.99 -10.32
N TYR A 32 0.33 -1.88 -9.69
CA TYR A 32 1.52 -1.13 -10.12
C TYR A 32 2.80 -1.97 -10.12
N ILE A 33 2.97 -2.81 -9.10
CA ILE A 33 4.11 -3.73 -9.01
C ILE A 33 4.10 -4.73 -10.17
N LEU A 34 2.91 -5.26 -10.50
CA LEU A 34 2.75 -6.25 -11.55
C LEU A 34 2.87 -5.66 -12.97
N GLU A 35 2.47 -4.40 -13.14
CA GLU A 35 2.56 -3.67 -14.41
C GLU A 35 4.00 -3.24 -14.71
N TYR A 36 4.78 -2.89 -13.68
CA TYR A 36 6.15 -2.39 -13.82
C TYR A 36 7.17 -3.18 -12.97
N PRO A 37 7.34 -4.49 -13.17
CA PRO A 37 8.16 -5.34 -12.29
C PRO A 37 9.65 -4.94 -12.24
N GLY A 38 10.16 -4.26 -13.28
CA GLY A 38 11.53 -3.74 -13.31
C GLY A 38 11.75 -2.51 -12.41
N LEU A 39 10.71 -1.73 -12.13
CA LEU A 39 10.77 -0.61 -11.18
C LEU A 39 10.61 -1.07 -9.73
N PHE A 40 10.04 -2.26 -9.52
CA PHE A 40 9.76 -2.84 -8.21
C PHE A 40 10.45 -4.21 -8.03
N PRO A 41 11.79 -4.27 -8.18
CA PRO A 41 12.55 -5.51 -8.21
C PRO A 41 12.51 -6.28 -6.89
N PHE A 42 12.23 -5.63 -5.75
CA PHE A 42 12.03 -6.33 -4.49
C PHE A 42 10.71 -7.10 -4.53
N PHE A 43 9.57 -6.43 -4.81
CA PHE A 43 8.26 -7.09 -4.77
C PHE A 43 7.99 -8.04 -5.92
N SER A 44 8.64 -7.86 -7.08
CA SER A 44 8.45 -8.72 -8.26
C SER A 44 8.90 -10.17 -8.04
N LYS A 45 9.79 -10.41 -7.05
CA LYS A 45 10.29 -11.74 -6.67
C LYS A 45 9.33 -12.55 -5.80
N PHE A 46 8.31 -11.92 -5.25
CA PHE A 46 7.39 -12.55 -4.31
C PHE A 46 6.13 -13.06 -5.00
N ASN A 47 5.56 -14.15 -4.48
CA ASN A 47 4.21 -14.56 -4.84
C ASN A 47 3.17 -13.55 -4.34
N GLN A 48 1.93 -13.70 -4.81
CA GLN A 48 0.83 -12.79 -4.48
C GLN A 48 0.57 -12.66 -2.97
N ARG A 49 0.59 -13.78 -2.24
CA ARG A 49 0.31 -13.82 -0.81
C ARG A 49 1.35 -13.02 -0.02
N ASP A 50 2.63 -13.27 -0.29
CA ASP A 50 3.74 -12.66 0.45
C ASP A 50 3.87 -11.17 0.13
N ARG A 51 3.73 -10.80 -1.15
CA ARG A 51 3.69 -9.41 -1.59
C ARG A 51 2.59 -8.63 -0.88
N ARG A 52 1.35 -9.15 -0.88
CA ARG A 52 0.20 -8.51 -0.21
C ARG A 52 0.38 -8.36 1.30
N ASN A 53 0.97 -9.37 1.95
CA ASN A 53 1.25 -9.33 3.38
C ASN A 53 2.28 -8.26 3.73
N LEU A 54 3.36 -8.16 2.95
CA LEU A 54 4.41 -7.15 3.15
C LEU A 54 3.88 -5.73 2.91
N ILE A 55 3.17 -5.49 1.79
CA ILE A 55 2.54 -4.20 1.50
C ILE A 55 1.63 -3.80 2.67
N SER A 56 0.78 -4.72 3.12
CA SER A 56 -0.15 -4.43 4.23
C SER A 56 0.58 -4.06 5.53
N ARG A 57 1.68 -4.76 5.86
CA ARG A 57 2.47 -4.44 7.05
C ARG A 57 3.06 -3.04 6.98
N ILE A 58 3.62 -2.67 5.83
CA ILE A 58 4.21 -1.34 5.60
C ILE A 58 3.13 -0.26 5.69
N MET A 59 2.01 -0.44 4.99
CA MET A 59 0.91 0.53 5.00
C MET A 59 0.30 0.69 6.39
N ASN A 60 0.07 -0.40 7.12
CA ASN A 60 -0.46 -0.34 8.50
C ASN A 60 0.46 0.39 9.48
N ALA A 61 1.78 0.36 9.23
CA ALA A 61 2.75 1.07 10.05
C ALA A 61 2.78 2.57 9.74
N ARG A 62 2.42 2.99 8.52
CA ARG A 62 2.55 4.37 8.04
C ARG A 62 1.25 5.14 7.96
N TYR A 63 0.12 4.48 7.76
CA TYR A 63 -1.17 5.10 7.49
C TYR A 63 -2.29 4.45 8.30
N GLU A 64 -3.35 5.21 8.58
CA GLU A 64 -4.58 4.67 9.14
C GLU A 64 -5.37 3.86 8.10
N ILE A 65 -5.95 2.73 8.56
CA ILE A 65 -6.89 1.98 7.73
C ILE A 65 -8.15 2.84 7.60
N TRP A 66 -8.60 3.02 6.37
CA TRP A 66 -9.88 3.66 6.10
C TRP A 66 -11.00 2.65 6.37
N ASN A 67 -11.83 2.96 7.37
CA ASN A 67 -13.04 2.20 7.68
C ASN A 67 -14.25 3.07 7.42
N ASP A 68 -15.07 2.67 6.45
CA ASP A 68 -16.43 3.19 6.32
C ASP A 68 -17.30 2.52 7.39
N SER A 69 -17.78 3.31 8.36
CA SER A 69 -18.63 2.82 9.45
C SER A 69 -19.93 2.19 8.98
N ARG A 70 -20.32 2.39 7.71
CA ARG A 70 -21.53 1.82 7.10
C ARG A 70 -21.29 0.48 6.42
N ARG A 71 -20.03 0.04 6.25
CA ARG A 71 -19.69 -1.25 5.61
C ARG A 71 -19.43 -2.34 6.65
N THR A 72 -20.29 -3.35 6.67
CA THR A 72 -20.21 -4.55 7.53
C THR A 72 -19.05 -5.51 7.19
N LYS A 73 -18.40 -5.37 6.02
CA LYS A 73 -17.26 -6.21 5.61
C LYS A 73 -16.11 -5.36 5.07
N ILE A 74 -14.97 -5.41 5.76
CA ILE A 74 -13.68 -4.86 5.31
C ILE A 74 -13.14 -5.80 4.22
N ARG A 75 -13.68 -5.73 3.01
CA ARG A 75 -13.23 -6.59 1.89
C ARG A 75 -11.98 -6.07 1.19
N ASN A 76 -11.73 -4.77 1.24
CA ASN A 76 -10.54 -4.17 0.66
C ASN A 76 -9.75 -3.48 1.77
N ARG A 77 -8.49 -3.88 1.98
CA ARG A 77 -7.57 -3.10 2.81
C ARG A 77 -7.31 -1.80 2.07
N VAL A 78 -7.89 -0.73 2.59
CA VAL A 78 -7.77 0.64 2.08
C VAL A 78 -7.17 1.48 3.19
N TRP A 79 -6.24 2.36 2.83
CA TRP A 79 -5.58 3.28 3.76
C TRP A 79 -5.86 4.73 3.36
N ASP A 80 -5.95 5.61 4.34
CA ASP A 80 -6.04 7.06 4.12
C ASP A 80 -4.66 7.69 4.19
N LEU A 81 -4.17 8.16 3.04
CA LEU A 81 -2.84 8.75 2.88
C LEU A 81 -2.68 10.09 3.58
N ARG A 82 -3.79 10.76 3.91
CA ARG A 82 -3.79 12.01 4.68
C ARG A 82 -3.57 11.75 6.17
N LYS A 83 -3.87 10.53 6.65
CA LYS A 83 -3.75 10.14 8.05
C LYS A 83 -2.48 9.32 8.28
N LYS A 84 -1.32 10.01 8.22
CA LYS A 84 -0.02 9.40 8.51
C LYS A 84 0.13 9.13 10.01
N LYS A 85 0.61 7.94 10.35
CA LYS A 85 0.95 7.56 11.73
C LYS A 85 2.35 8.05 12.07
N GLY A 86 2.53 8.57 13.29
CA GLY A 86 3.85 8.95 13.83
C GLY A 86 4.31 10.38 13.55
N LEU A 87 3.47 11.24 12.96
CA LEU A 87 3.66 12.69 13.01
C LEU A 87 2.93 13.21 14.26
N LYS A 88 3.62 13.22 15.40
CA LYS A 88 3.26 14.03 16.57
C LYS A 88 4.31 15.12 16.73
#